data_AF-A0A9D9YHC2-F1
#
_entry.id   AF-A0A9D9YHC2-F1
#
_cell.length_a   1.000
_cell.length_b   1.000
_cell.length_c   1.000
_cell.angle_alpha   90.00
_cell.angle_beta   90.00
_cell.angle_gamma   90.00
#
_symmetry.space_group_name_H-M   'P 1'
#
loop_
_entity.id
_entity.type
_entity.pdbx_description
1 polymer ?
#
loop_
_entity_poly.entity_id
_entity_poly.type
_entity_poly.pdbx_seq_one_letter_code
_entity_poly.pdbx_strand_id
1 'polypeptide(L)'
;YILLILTLFSIQFYSPDQAINAISKAIEYKFGSSFNISFSGFLSLTWGLLTIISIRYFQICIQIERQYSYIHSLEPLIDKEIGGDIFKREGAGYLDRYPKFSNWTWILYTWVFPLGLILIVITKTVLEIKTYSSSYFGLSILNIILSIIITVSSILYLFAIHYKKDSSS
;
A
#
# COMPACT_ATOMS: atom_id res chain seq x y z
N TYR A 1 3.63 -12.83 -1.33
CA TYR A 1 2.32 -12.19 -1.61
C TYR A 1 2.44 -10.84 -2.30
N ILE A 2 3.18 -9.86 -1.75
CA ILE A 2 3.33 -8.52 -2.36
C ILE A 2 3.92 -8.59 -3.79
N LEU A 3 4.95 -9.41 -4.03
CA LEU A 3 5.56 -9.58 -5.37
C LEU A 3 4.59 -10.13 -6.43
N LEU A 4 3.72 -11.09 -6.05
CA LEU A 4 2.76 -11.74 -6.95
C LEU A 4 1.61 -10.78 -7.34
N ILE A 5 1.31 -9.85 -6.44
CA ILE A 5 0.32 -8.79 -6.65
C ILE A 5 0.92 -7.68 -7.52
N LEU A 6 2.20 -7.34 -7.31
CA LEU A 6 2.89 -6.30 -8.07
C LEU A 6 3.11 -6.71 -9.53
N THR A 7 3.34 -8.00 -9.79
CA THR A 7 3.38 -8.55 -11.16
C THR A 7 2.00 -8.52 -11.83
N LEU A 8 0.94 -8.90 -11.13
CA LEU A 8 -0.45 -8.77 -11.62
C LEU A 8 -0.80 -7.31 -11.96
N PHE A 9 -0.39 -6.38 -11.10
CA PHE A 9 -0.59 -4.94 -11.29
C PHE A 9 0.19 -4.41 -12.51
N SER A 10 1.43 -4.87 -12.71
CA SER A 10 2.28 -4.46 -13.83
C SER A 10 1.74 -4.95 -15.18
N ILE A 11 1.23 -6.19 -15.23
CA ILE A 11 0.61 -6.77 -16.43
C ILE A 11 -0.67 -5.99 -16.81
N GLN A 12 -1.46 -5.60 -15.81
CA GLN A 12 -2.69 -4.83 -16.03
C GLN A 12 -2.43 -3.40 -16.52
N PHE A 13 -1.29 -2.81 -16.15
CA PHE A 13 -0.91 -1.48 -16.62
C PHE A 13 -0.46 -1.48 -18.09
N TYR A 14 0.24 -2.54 -18.54
CA TYR A 14 0.80 -2.63 -19.89
C TYR A 14 -0.16 -3.20 -20.94
N SER A 15 -1.01 -4.17 -20.59
CA SER A 15 -1.92 -4.81 -21.55
C SER A 15 -3.18 -5.34 -20.87
N PRO A 16 -4.19 -4.48 -20.68
CA PRO A 16 -5.46 -4.81 -20.02
C PRO A 16 -6.16 -6.04 -20.62
N ASP A 17 -6.18 -6.17 -21.95
CA ASP A 17 -6.86 -7.27 -22.65
C ASP A 17 -6.13 -8.60 -22.47
N GLN A 18 -4.79 -8.58 -22.40
CA GLN A 18 -4.00 -9.78 -22.13
C GLN A 18 -4.18 -10.25 -20.69
N ALA A 19 -4.31 -9.32 -19.74
CA ALA A 19 -4.57 -9.62 -18.34
C ALA A 19 -5.93 -10.32 -18.15
N ILE A 20 -6.98 -9.80 -18.80
CA ILE A 20 -8.33 -10.39 -18.76
C ILE A 20 -8.29 -11.79 -19.36
N ASN A 21 -7.68 -11.95 -20.54
CA ASN A 21 -7.58 -13.25 -21.20
C ASN A 21 -6.79 -14.29 -20.38
N ALA A 22 -5.71 -13.88 -19.72
CA ALA A 22 -4.92 -14.78 -18.86
C ALA A 22 -5.74 -15.24 -17.64
N ILE A 23 -6.50 -14.34 -17.02
CA ILE A 23 -7.32 -14.63 -15.84
C ILE A 23 -8.53 -15.49 -16.22
N SER A 24 -9.22 -15.16 -17.31
CA SER A 24 -10.33 -15.97 -17.83
C SER A 24 -9.89 -17.40 -18.12
N LYS A 25 -8.71 -17.59 -18.75
CA LYS A 25 -8.13 -18.92 -18.98
C LYS A 25 -7.74 -19.64 -17.68
N ALA A 26 -7.20 -18.92 -16.70
CA ALA A 26 -6.82 -19.52 -15.41
C ALA A 26 -8.05 -19.97 -14.60
N ILE A 27 -9.15 -19.21 -14.68
CA ILE A 27 -10.44 -19.56 -14.06
C ILE A 27 -11.05 -20.76 -14.79
N GLU A 28 -11.06 -20.74 -16.12
CA GLU A 28 -11.56 -21.84 -16.94
C GLU A 28 -10.81 -23.15 -16.64
N TYR A 29 -9.49 -23.09 -16.52
CA TYR A 29 -8.67 -24.25 -16.15
C TYR A 29 -9.00 -24.81 -14.75
N LYS A 30 -9.33 -23.95 -13.78
CA LYS A 30 -9.60 -24.38 -12.38
C LYS A 30 -11.05 -24.78 -12.12
N PHE A 31 -12.01 -24.16 -12.81
CA PHE A 31 -13.44 -24.31 -12.53
C PHE A 31 -14.22 -24.94 -13.68
N GLY A 32 -13.59 -25.23 -14.83
CA GLY A 32 -14.22 -25.88 -15.98
C GLY A 32 -15.36 -25.08 -16.62
N SER A 33 -15.47 -23.78 -16.30
CA SER A 33 -16.56 -22.92 -16.76
C SER A 33 -16.01 -21.63 -17.35
N SER A 34 -16.49 -21.26 -18.53
CA SER A 34 -16.08 -20.05 -19.24
C SER A 34 -16.69 -18.80 -18.58
N PHE A 35 -15.98 -18.23 -17.61
CA PHE A 35 -16.37 -16.95 -17.04
C PHE A 35 -16.03 -15.81 -18.00
N ASN A 36 -17.06 -15.20 -18.58
CA ASN A 36 -16.92 -14.00 -19.39
C ASN A 36 -16.93 -12.76 -18.49
N ILE A 37 -15.76 -12.43 -17.94
CA ILE A 37 -15.58 -11.21 -17.16
C ILE A 37 -15.51 -10.05 -18.15
N SER A 38 -16.45 -9.12 -18.06
CA SER A 38 -16.39 -7.89 -18.85
C SER A 38 -15.17 -7.06 -18.45
N PHE A 39 -14.62 -6.32 -19.41
CA PHE A 39 -13.51 -5.40 -19.18
C PHE A 39 -13.78 -4.43 -18.01
N SER A 40 -15.00 -3.91 -17.94
CA SER A 40 -15.44 -3.02 -16.86
C SER A 40 -15.47 -3.71 -15.49
N GLY A 41 -15.92 -4.97 -15.43
CA GLY A 41 -15.93 -5.74 -14.20
C GLY A 41 -14.52 -6.03 -13.70
N PHE A 42 -13.61 -6.38 -14.60
CA PHE A 42 -12.20 -6.58 -14.27
C PHE A 42 -11.54 -5.29 -13.76
N LEU A 43 -11.81 -4.15 -14.41
CA LEU A 43 -11.33 -2.85 -13.97
C LEU A 43 -11.78 -2.53 -12.53
N SER A 44 -13.06 -2.74 -12.22
CA SER A 44 -13.59 -2.51 -10.86
C SER A 44 -13.03 -3.47 -9.81
N LEU A 45 -12.80 -4.73 -10.17
CA LEU A 45 -12.13 -5.68 -9.27
C LEU A 45 -10.73 -5.20 -8.90
N THR A 46 -10.00 -4.66 -9.86
CA THR A 46 -8.66 -4.11 -9.60
C THR A 46 -8.69 -2.88 -8.72
N TRP A 47 -9.65 -1.96 -8.90
CA TRP A 47 -9.85 -0.85 -7.96
C TRP A 47 -10.10 -1.37 -6.54
N GLY A 48 -10.89 -2.44 -6.38
CA GLY A 48 -11.13 -3.09 -5.10
C GLY A 48 -9.85 -3.68 -4.49
N LEU A 49 -9.09 -4.43 -5.28
CA LEU A 49 -7.82 -5.01 -4.84
C LEU A 49 -6.81 -3.94 -4.43
N LEU A 50 -6.65 -2.90 -5.26
CA LEU A 50 -5.74 -1.78 -4.97
C LEU A 50 -6.10 -1.12 -3.65
N THR A 51 -7.38 -0.89 -3.39
CA THR A 51 -7.87 -0.32 -2.12
C THR A 51 -7.45 -1.18 -0.94
N ILE A 52 -7.75 -2.48 -0.97
CA ILE A 52 -7.46 -3.40 0.13
C ILE A 52 -5.95 -3.47 0.41
N ILE A 53 -5.15 -3.58 -0.65
CA ILE A 53 -3.69 -3.68 -0.54
C ILE A 53 -3.10 -2.39 0.03
N SER A 54 -3.55 -1.23 -0.47
CA SER A 54 -3.07 0.08 -0.01
C SER A 54 -3.37 0.29 1.47
N ILE A 55 -4.60 0.00 1.91
CA ILE A 55 -4.99 0.12 3.32
C ILE A 55 -4.15 -0.81 4.20
N ARG A 56 -4.00 -2.08 3.81
CA ARG A 56 -3.17 -3.04 4.56
C ARG A 56 -1.71 -2.60 4.65
N TYR A 57 -1.16 -2.08 3.55
CA TYR A 57 0.19 -1.56 3.52
C TYR A 57 0.38 -0.41 4.52
N PHE A 58 -0.53 0.58 4.52
CA PHE A 58 -0.47 1.70 5.46
C PHE A 58 -0.61 1.26 6.91
N GLN A 59 -1.53 0.32 7.19
CA GLN A 59 -1.70 -0.25 8.53
C GLN A 59 -0.42 -0.93 9.03
N ILE A 60 0.23 -1.74 8.18
CA ILE A 60 1.48 -2.42 8.53
C ILE A 60 2.58 -1.40 8.81
N CYS A 61 2.75 -0.40 7.94
CA CYS A 61 3.79 0.62 8.14
C CYS A 61 3.59 1.40 9.44
N ILE A 62 2.36 1.87 9.72
CA ILE A 62 2.04 2.55 10.97
C ILE A 62 2.27 1.65 12.19
N GLN A 63 1.91 0.37 12.08
CA GLN A 63 2.12 -0.58 13.17
C GLN A 63 3.61 -0.79 13.47
N ILE A 64 4.43 -0.91 12.42
CA ILE A 64 5.88 -1.03 12.54
C ILE A 64 6.45 0.20 13.26
N GLU A 65 6.11 1.41 12.81
CA GLU A 65 6.56 2.66 13.45
C GLU A 65 6.14 2.75 14.93
N ARG A 66 4.92 2.33 15.25
CA ARG A 66 4.43 2.31 16.64
C ARG A 66 5.18 1.29 17.49
N GLN A 67 5.48 0.12 16.94
CA GLN A 67 6.22 -0.93 17.66
C GLN A 67 7.65 -0.50 17.96
N TYR A 68 8.35 0.10 16.98
CA TYR A 68 9.69 0.62 17.21
C TYR A 68 9.71 1.71 18.29
N SER A 69 8.79 2.67 18.21
CA SER A 69 8.65 3.72 19.23
C SER A 69 8.37 3.14 20.62
N TYR A 70 7.55 2.09 20.71
CA TYR A 70 7.25 1.42 21.98
C TYR A 70 8.46 0.67 22.54
N ILE A 71 9.15 -0.13 21.73
CA ILE A 71 10.37 -0.86 22.15
C ILE A 71 11.41 0.14 22.67
N HIS A 72 11.65 1.22 21.92
CA HIS A 72 12.60 2.26 22.32
C HIS A 72 12.22 2.95 23.64
N SER A 73 10.92 3.12 23.92
CA SER A 73 10.46 3.66 25.21
C SER A 73 10.62 2.70 26.39
N LEU A 74 10.63 1.38 26.14
CA LEU A 74 10.80 0.35 27.16
C LEU A 74 12.27 0.10 27.52
N GLU A 75 13.17 0.22 26.56
CA GLU A 75 14.62 0.01 26.76
C GLU A 75 15.17 0.72 28.01
N PRO A 76 14.98 2.04 28.22
CA PRO A 76 15.52 2.72 29.40
C PRO A 76 14.82 2.32 30.72
N LEU A 77 13.55 1.92 30.67
CA LEU A 77 12.81 1.46 31.86
C LEU A 77 13.35 0.12 32.36
N ILE A 78 13.62 -0.80 31.45
CA ILE A 78 14.17 -2.12 31.76
C ILE A 78 15.63 -2.00 32.24
N ASP A 79 16.41 -1.15 31.60
CA ASP A 79 17.81 -0.89 31.94
C ASP A 79 17.97 -0.38 33.39
N LYS A 80 17.03 0.49 33.82
CA LYS A 80 16.98 1.02 35.18
C LYS A 80 16.70 -0.06 36.24
N GLU A 81 15.85 -1.03 35.95
CA GLU A 81 15.45 -2.08 36.90
C GLU A 81 16.45 -3.24 36.96
N ILE A 82 17.11 -3.58 35.85
CA ILE A 82 18.02 -4.73 35.75
C ILE A 82 19.49 -4.35 36.04
N GLY A 83 19.82 -3.05 36.01
CA GLY A 83 21.13 -2.57 36.43
C GLY A 83 22.27 -3.02 35.50
N GLY A 84 22.10 -2.83 34.19
CA GLY A 84 23.17 -3.10 33.23
C GLY A 84 22.78 -2.80 31.80
N ASP A 85 23.72 -2.20 31.05
CA ASP A 85 23.63 -1.66 29.67
C ASP A 85 23.37 -2.72 28.56
N ILE A 86 22.79 -3.86 28.93
CA ILE A 86 22.65 -5.08 28.10
C ILE A 86 21.74 -4.80 26.90
N PHE A 87 20.60 -4.12 27.12
CA PHE A 87 19.64 -3.78 26.06
C PHE A 87 20.04 -2.53 25.28
N LYS A 88 20.72 -1.57 25.91
CA LYS A 88 21.30 -0.42 25.19
C LYS A 88 22.26 -0.87 24.10
N ARG A 89 23.01 -1.96 24.29
CA ARG A 89 24.01 -2.42 23.32
C ARG A 89 23.41 -2.94 22.01
N GLU A 90 22.22 -3.54 22.03
CA GLU A 90 21.54 -4.01 20.81
C GLU A 90 20.74 -2.92 20.12
N GLY A 91 20.00 -2.09 20.86
CA GLY A 91 19.22 -0.98 20.32
C GLY A 91 20.09 0.18 19.83
N ALA A 92 21.09 0.62 20.64
CA ALA A 92 22.03 1.66 20.25
C ALA A 92 22.99 1.20 19.16
N GLY A 93 23.39 -0.08 19.13
CA GLY A 93 24.16 -0.64 18.01
C GLY A 93 23.40 -0.62 16.67
N TYR A 94 22.08 -0.78 16.72
CA TYR A 94 21.20 -0.64 15.56
C TYR A 94 21.03 0.82 15.11
N LEU A 95 20.90 1.76 16.06
CA LEU A 95 20.79 3.21 15.80
C LEU A 95 22.10 3.83 15.30
N ASP A 96 23.24 3.47 15.91
CA ASP A 96 24.57 3.98 15.58
C ASP A 96 25.08 3.43 14.24
N ARG A 97 24.58 2.26 13.83
CA ARG A 97 24.81 1.67 12.50
C ARG A 97 23.53 1.61 11.67
N TYR A 98 22.64 2.60 11.77
CA TYR A 98 21.47 2.65 10.89
C TYR A 98 21.96 2.63 9.44
N PRO A 99 21.81 1.50 8.71
CA PRO A 99 22.47 1.36 7.42
C PRO A 99 21.85 2.38 6.48
N LYS A 100 22.65 2.99 5.58
CA LYS A 100 22.15 3.94 4.56
C LYS A 100 20.92 3.41 3.81
N PHE A 101 20.84 2.09 3.69
CA PHE A 101 19.69 1.36 3.15
C PHE A 101 18.39 1.58 3.94
N SER A 102 18.43 1.58 5.27
CA SER A 102 17.25 1.79 6.11
C SER A 102 16.67 3.20 5.94
N ASN A 103 17.53 4.22 5.89
CA ASN A 103 17.11 5.60 5.63
C ASN A 103 16.53 5.75 4.20
N TRP A 104 17.14 5.08 3.22
CA TRP A 104 16.58 5.02 1.87
C TRP A 104 15.22 4.34 1.82
N THR A 105 15.06 3.19 2.49
CA THR A 105 13.74 2.53 2.59
C THR A 105 12.72 3.38 3.33
N TRP A 106 13.13 4.13 4.36
CA TRP A 106 12.27 5.07 5.08
C TRP A 106 11.68 6.12 4.14
N ILE A 107 12.51 6.75 3.31
CA ILE A 107 12.06 7.70 2.29
C ILE A 107 11.09 7.04 1.31
N LEU A 108 11.37 5.80 0.89
CA LEU A 108 10.53 5.08 -0.06
C LEU A 108 9.11 4.87 0.48
N TYR A 109 8.95 4.28 1.67
CA TYR A 109 7.62 4.00 2.19
C TYR A 109 6.89 5.25 2.69
N THR A 110 7.64 6.24 3.19
CA THR A 110 7.04 7.43 3.80
C THR A 110 6.62 8.48 2.78
N TRP A 111 7.37 8.64 1.69
CA TRP A 111 7.13 9.68 0.68
C TRP A 111 6.85 9.11 -0.70
N VAL A 112 7.77 8.31 -1.23
CA VAL A 112 7.71 7.88 -2.64
C VAL A 112 6.47 7.05 -2.92
N PHE A 113 6.18 6.08 -2.06
CA PHE A 113 5.03 5.20 -2.23
C PHE A 113 3.68 5.93 -2.12
N PRO A 114 3.35 6.67 -1.03
CA PRO A 114 2.05 7.33 -0.92
C PRO A 114 1.84 8.42 -1.98
N LEU A 115 2.86 9.21 -2.32
CA LEU A 115 2.74 10.21 -3.39
C LEU A 115 2.58 9.55 -4.76
N GLY A 116 3.36 8.50 -5.05
CA GLY A 116 3.23 7.73 -6.28
C GLY A 116 1.84 7.11 -6.41
N LEU A 117 1.30 6.57 -5.32
CA LEU A 117 -0.04 6.00 -5.28
C LEU A 117 -1.11 7.05 -5.58
N ILE A 118 -1.04 8.23 -4.95
CA ILE A 118 -1.95 9.35 -5.21
C ILE A 118 -1.88 9.77 -6.68
N LEU A 119 -0.69 9.90 -7.26
CA LEU A 119 -0.50 10.27 -8.66
C LEU A 119 -1.14 9.24 -9.60
N ILE A 120 -0.89 7.95 -9.38
CA ILE A 120 -1.45 6.85 -10.18
C ILE A 120 -2.99 6.84 -10.07
N VAL A 121 -3.52 7.00 -8.87
CA VAL A 121 -4.98 7.01 -8.64
C VAL A 121 -5.62 8.20 -9.34
N ILE A 122 -5.08 9.41 -9.19
CA ILE A 122 -5.62 10.61 -9.85
C ILE A 122 -5.58 10.47 -11.37
N THR A 123 -4.42 10.09 -11.93
CA THR A 123 -4.27 9.94 -13.38
C THR A 123 -5.23 8.89 -13.93
N LYS A 124 -5.38 7.74 -13.24
CA LYS A 124 -6.29 6.69 -13.68
C LYS A 124 -7.76 7.12 -13.60
N THR A 125 -8.17 7.78 -12.52
CA THR A 125 -9.53 8.31 -12.37
C THR A 125 -9.85 9.32 -13.46
N VAL A 126 -8.93 10.23 -13.79
CA VAL A 126 -9.14 11.21 -14.88
C VAL A 126 -9.29 10.53 -16.24
N LEU A 127 -8.49 9.50 -16.53
CA LEU A 127 -8.62 8.73 -17.77
C LEU A 127 -9.96 7.98 -17.85
N GLU A 128 -10.43 7.44 -16.73
CA GLU A 128 -11.70 6.73 -16.65
C GLU A 128 -12.89 7.68 -16.84
N ILE A 129 -12.85 8.88 -16.24
CA ILE A 129 -13.86 9.93 -16.43
C ILE A 129 -13.90 10.41 -17.89
N LYS A 130 -12.75 10.49 -18.58
CA LYS A 130 -12.72 10.88 -20.01
C LYS A 130 -13.26 9.80 -20.94
N THR A 131 -13.13 8.52 -20.55
CA THR A 131 -13.53 7.37 -21.36
C THR A 131 -14.95 6.91 -21.02
N TYR A 132 -15.71 7.73 -20.28
CA TYR A 132 -17.02 7.36 -19.76
C TYR A 132 -18.00 7.08 -20.90
N SER A 133 -18.51 5.85 -20.92
CA SER A 133 -19.63 5.44 -21.75
C SER A 133 -20.83 5.13 -20.86
N SER A 134 -22.02 5.54 -21.27
CA SER A 134 -23.28 5.41 -20.51
C SER A 134 -23.62 3.97 -20.11
N SER A 135 -23.02 2.97 -20.77
CA SER A 135 -23.28 1.55 -20.53
C SER A 135 -22.73 0.99 -19.21
N TYR A 136 -21.85 1.71 -18.49
CA TYR A 136 -21.15 1.20 -17.29
C TYR A 136 -21.24 2.13 -16.06
N PHE A 137 -22.32 2.91 -15.96
CA PHE A 137 -22.49 3.94 -14.94
C PHE A 137 -22.29 3.45 -13.49
N GLY A 138 -22.90 2.33 -13.11
CA GLY A 138 -22.83 1.81 -11.74
C GLY A 138 -21.41 1.39 -11.31
N LEU A 139 -20.69 0.67 -12.16
CA LEU A 139 -19.31 0.23 -11.88
C LEU A 139 -18.33 1.41 -11.81
N SER A 140 -18.57 2.43 -12.64
CA SER A 140 -17.73 3.61 -12.69
C SER A 140 -17.90 4.49 -11.44
N ILE A 141 -19.12 4.59 -10.88
CA ILE A 141 -19.34 5.25 -9.57
C ILE A 141 -18.58 4.53 -8.45
N LEU A 142 -18.65 3.20 -8.43
CA LEU A 142 -17.91 2.39 -7.46
C LEU A 142 -16.41 2.70 -7.54
N ASN A 143 -15.85 2.74 -8.75
CA ASN A 143 -14.42 3.04 -8.95
C ASN A 143 -14.04 4.44 -8.44
N ILE A 144 -14.90 5.45 -8.67
CA ILE A 144 -14.69 6.80 -8.12
C ILE A 144 -14.68 6.76 -6.59
N ILE A 145 -15.64 6.08 -5.94
CA ILE A 145 -15.68 5.95 -4.48
C ILE A 145 -14.41 5.29 -3.95
N LEU A 146 -13.96 4.20 -4.58
CA LEU A 146 -12.72 3.52 -4.22
C LEU A 146 -11.49 4.43 -4.39
N SER A 147 -11.45 5.22 -5.47
CA SER A 147 -10.36 6.18 -5.69
C SER A 147 -10.29 7.24 -4.59
N ILE A 148 -11.43 7.72 -4.10
CA ILE A 148 -11.53 8.67 -2.98
C ILE A 148 -11.02 8.00 -1.69
N ILE A 149 -11.45 6.77 -1.40
CA ILE A 149 -11.00 6.02 -0.21
C ILE A 149 -9.48 5.86 -0.21
N ILE A 150 -8.87 5.49 -1.35
CA ILE A 150 -7.42 5.35 -1.46
C ILE A 150 -6.72 6.70 -1.22
N THR A 151 -7.23 7.76 -1.84
CA THR A 151 -6.64 9.11 -1.73
C THR A 151 -6.67 9.60 -0.28
N VAL A 152 -7.84 9.51 0.38
CA VAL A 152 -8.01 9.90 1.79
C VAL A 152 -7.10 9.06 2.69
N SER A 153 -7.06 7.74 2.48
CA SER A 153 -6.20 6.84 3.27
C SER A 153 -4.71 7.20 3.13
N SER A 154 -4.28 7.59 1.93
CA SER A 154 -2.91 8.01 1.65
C SER A 154 -2.55 9.32 2.33
N ILE A 155 -3.47 10.29 2.33
CA ILE A 155 -3.29 11.56 3.04
C ILE A 155 -3.21 11.33 4.55
N LEU A 156 -4.12 10.52 5.11
CA LEU A 156 -4.10 10.17 6.53
C LEU A 156 -2.81 9.45 6.93
N TYR A 157 -2.32 8.56 6.08
CA TYR A 157 -1.03 7.89 6.28
C TYR A 157 0.14 8.88 6.32
N LEU A 158 0.21 9.80 5.35
CA LEU A 158 1.23 10.85 5.33
C LEU A 158 1.17 11.70 6.60
N PHE A 159 -0.02 12.08 7.05
CA PHE A 159 -0.19 12.82 8.30
C PHE A 159 0.28 12.01 9.51
N ALA A 160 -0.10 10.73 9.59
CA ALA A 160 0.24 9.85 10.71
C ALA A 160 1.77 9.66 10.89
N ILE A 161 2.53 9.55 9.80
CA ILE A 161 3.99 9.40 9.90
C ILE A 161 4.69 10.72 10.22
N HIS A 162 4.26 11.85 9.64
CA HIS A 162 5.00 13.11 9.78
C HIS A 162 4.61 13.89 11.03
N TYR A 163 3.35 13.85 11.45
CA TYR A 163 2.88 14.65 12.59
C TYR A 163 3.44 14.16 13.94
N LYS A 164 3.81 12.87 14.07
CA LYS A 164 4.32 12.31 15.33
C LYS A 164 5.78 12.68 15.62
N LYS A 165 6.54 13.12 14.62
CA LYS A 165 7.97 13.42 14.77
C LYS A 165 8.24 14.71 15.57
N ASP A 166 7.29 15.63 15.63
CA ASP A 166 7.46 16.94 16.29
C ASP A 166 7.14 16.93 17.80
N SER A 167 6.58 15.85 18.33
CA SER A 167 6.22 15.74 19.77
C SER A 167 7.27 15.03 20.64
N SER A 168 8.44 14.71 20.08
CA SER A 168 9.52 14.00 20.79
C SER A 168 10.88 14.68 20.60
N SER A 169 10.91 16.01 20.71
CA SER A 169 12.14 16.81 20.87
C SER A 169 12.19 17.39 22.28
#